data_AF-A0A811VIQ6-F1
#
_entry.id   AF-A0A811VIQ6-F1
#
_cell.length_a   1.000
_cell.length_b   1.000
_cell.length_c   1.000
_cell.angle_alpha   90.00
_cell.angle_beta   90.00
_cell.angle_gamma   90.00
#
_symmetry.space_group_name_H-M   'P 1'
#
loop_
_entity.id
_entity.type
_entity.pdbx_description
1 polymer ?
#
loop_
_entity_poly.entity_id
_entity_poly.type
_entity_poly.pdbx_seq_one_letter_code
_entity_poly.pdbx_strand_id
1 'polypeptide(L)'
;MTAPAAQADVNLLHASVLSMVEFDDDIFAAGNCFDWNEHPSQTGLFCPFAYRLPAPNLGAILAKDLSMEYHYLGNTSEWFFQARKNAEKVILHNEQYLKSLAE
;
A
#
# COMPACT_ATOMS: atom_id res chain seq x y z
N MET A 1 -9.48 17.99 7.73
CA MET A 1 -10.85 17.82 7.19
C MET A 1 -10.68 17.21 5.81
N THR A 2 -10.97 15.92 5.64
CA THR A 2 -10.84 15.21 4.36
C THR A 2 -12.02 15.60 3.46
N ALA A 3 -11.75 16.00 2.22
CA ALA A 3 -12.80 16.34 1.26
C ALA A 3 -13.67 15.09 0.93
N PRO A 4 -14.98 15.23 0.66
CA PRO A 4 -15.89 14.10 0.44
C PRO A 4 -15.45 13.11 -0.65
N ALA A 5 -14.83 13.61 -1.73
CA ALA A 5 -14.29 12.78 -2.81
C ALA A 5 -13.16 11.87 -2.32
N ALA A 6 -12.30 12.41 -1.47
CA ALA A 6 -11.14 11.73 -0.93
C ALA A 6 -11.53 10.62 0.08
N GLN A 7 -12.70 10.73 0.71
CA GLN A 7 -13.26 9.66 1.53
C GLN A 7 -13.87 8.52 0.68
N ALA A 8 -14.44 8.84 -0.50
CA ALA A 8 -14.94 7.84 -1.42
C ALA A 8 -13.80 6.97 -1.97
N ASP A 9 -12.66 7.59 -2.30
CA ASP A 9 -11.46 6.88 -2.76
C ASP A 9 -10.92 5.94 -1.67
N VAL A 10 -10.80 6.42 -0.43
CA VAL A 10 -10.40 5.60 0.73
C VAL A 10 -11.31 4.38 0.91
N ASN A 11 -12.62 4.58 0.83
CA ASN A 11 -13.59 3.49 0.97
C ASN A 11 -13.49 2.48 -0.17
N LEU A 12 -13.31 2.97 -1.41
CA LEU A 12 -13.18 2.12 -2.60
C LEU A 12 -11.93 1.23 -2.50
N LEU A 13 -10.81 1.81 -2.08
CA LEU A 13 -9.55 1.10 -1.93
C LEU A 13 -9.57 0.09 -0.76
N HIS A 14 -10.25 0.43 0.34
CA HIS A 14 -10.51 -0.56 1.40
C HIS A 14 -11.38 -1.71 0.90
N ALA A 15 -12.47 -1.40 0.19
CA ALA A 15 -13.36 -2.41 -0.37
C ALA A 15 -12.64 -3.28 -1.39
N SER A 16 -11.71 -2.73 -2.19
CA SER A 16 -10.97 -3.49 -3.18
C SER A 16 -10.06 -4.54 -2.54
N VAL A 17 -9.26 -4.15 -1.53
CA VAL A 17 -8.34 -5.12 -0.89
C VAL A 17 -9.10 -6.16 -0.08
N LEU A 18 -10.21 -5.79 0.55
CA LEU A 18 -11.10 -6.75 1.24
C LEU A 18 -11.70 -7.74 0.24
N SER A 19 -12.26 -7.25 -0.86
CA SER A 19 -12.86 -8.09 -1.91
C SER A 19 -11.86 -9.08 -2.49
N MET A 20 -10.62 -8.66 -2.74
CA MET A 20 -9.57 -9.55 -3.25
C MET A 20 -9.32 -10.74 -2.32
N VAL A 21 -9.33 -10.51 -1.00
CA VAL A 21 -9.12 -11.57 -0.01
C VAL A 21 -10.42 -12.35 0.23
N GLU A 22 -11.59 -11.71 0.21
CA GLU A 22 -12.88 -12.36 0.45
C GLU A 22 -13.33 -13.30 -0.68
N PHE A 23 -13.08 -12.93 -1.94
CA PHE A 23 -13.58 -13.68 -3.10
C PHE A 23 -12.63 -14.78 -3.59
N ASP A 24 -11.40 -14.83 -3.09
CA ASP A 24 -10.40 -15.84 -3.45
C ASP A 24 -9.78 -16.45 -2.19
N ASP A 25 -10.03 -17.75 -1.98
CA ASP A 25 -9.52 -18.49 -0.82
C ASP A 25 -8.04 -18.82 -0.92
N ASP A 26 -7.45 -18.74 -2.12
CA ASP A 26 -6.00 -18.91 -2.34
C ASP A 26 -5.22 -17.63 -2.03
N ILE A 27 -5.89 -16.48 -1.95
CA ILE A 27 -5.30 -15.20 -1.58
C ILE A 27 -5.31 -15.05 -0.05
N PHE A 28 -4.13 -15.18 0.54
CA PHE A 28 -3.93 -14.97 1.98
C PHE A 28 -4.05 -13.49 2.39
N ALA A 29 -3.53 -12.57 1.57
CA ALA A 29 -3.51 -11.14 1.86
C ALA A 29 -3.41 -10.32 0.57
N ALA A 30 -3.92 -9.08 0.62
CA ALA A 30 -3.86 -8.11 -0.45
C ALA A 30 -3.61 -6.71 0.11
N GLY A 31 -2.92 -5.85 -0.65
CA GLY A 31 -2.68 -4.46 -0.26
C GLY A 31 -2.59 -3.54 -1.46
N ASN A 32 -2.94 -2.26 -1.26
CA ASN A 32 -2.90 -1.25 -2.32
C ASN A 32 -2.46 0.09 -1.73
N CYS A 33 -1.18 0.45 -1.89
CA CYS A 33 -0.61 1.66 -1.29
C CYS A 33 -0.67 2.86 -2.25
N PHE A 34 -1.15 4.00 -1.76
CA PHE A 34 -1.20 5.27 -2.45
C PHE A 34 -0.41 6.34 -1.70
N ASP A 35 0.42 7.07 -2.44
CA ASP A 35 1.07 8.28 -1.97
C ASP A 35 0.22 9.48 -2.37
N TRP A 36 -0.55 10.02 -1.42
CA TRP A 36 -1.37 11.19 -1.71
C TRP A 36 -0.55 12.44 -1.95
N ASN A 37 0.75 12.47 -1.64
CA ASN A 37 1.58 13.64 -1.97
C ASN A 37 1.76 13.81 -3.50
N GLU A 38 1.40 12.80 -4.31
CA GLU A 38 1.27 12.93 -5.77
C GLU A 38 -0.08 13.54 -6.19
N HIS A 39 -0.99 13.78 -5.25
CA HIS A 39 -2.34 14.32 -5.47
C HIS A 39 -2.61 15.58 -4.64
N PRO A 40 -3.08 16.68 -5.26
CA PRO A 40 -3.25 17.96 -4.56
C PRO A 40 -4.38 18.00 -3.51
N SER A 41 -5.22 16.95 -3.41
CA SER A 41 -6.44 16.91 -2.58
C SER A 41 -6.25 16.26 -1.20
N GLN A 42 -5.17 15.50 -1.00
CA GLN A 42 -4.86 14.82 0.26
C GLN A 42 -3.36 14.84 0.50
N THR A 43 -2.95 14.90 1.76
CA THR A 43 -1.53 14.85 2.15
C THR A 43 -1.31 13.63 2.99
N GLY A 44 -0.21 12.91 2.75
CA GLY A 44 0.17 11.72 3.51
C GLY A 44 0.02 10.43 2.71
N LEU A 45 0.11 9.32 3.43
CA LEU A 45 0.18 7.99 2.85
C LEU A 45 -1.04 7.19 3.25
N PHE A 46 -1.54 6.36 2.35
CA PHE A 46 -2.64 5.46 2.64
C PHE A 46 -2.34 4.11 2.02
N CYS A 47 -2.25 3.07 2.85
CA CYS A 47 -2.00 1.73 2.37
C CYS A 47 -2.95 0.72 3.03
N PRO A 48 -4.18 0.59 2.52
CA PRO A 48 -5.08 -0.47 2.91
C PRO A 48 -4.47 -1.83 2.61
N PHE A 49 -4.49 -2.69 3.62
CA PHE A 49 -3.97 -4.04 3.59
C PHE A 49 -4.96 -4.97 4.29
N ALA A 50 -5.48 -5.95 3.56
CA ALA A 50 -6.35 -7.00 4.06
C ALA A 50 -5.60 -8.33 4.16
N TYR A 51 -5.85 -9.11 5.21
CA TYR A 51 -5.23 -10.42 5.38
C TYR A 51 -6.12 -11.37 6.20
N ARG A 52 -6.00 -12.67 5.91
CA ARG A 52 -6.68 -13.73 6.66
C ARG A 52 -5.95 -14.00 7.97
N LEU A 53 -6.70 -14.14 9.05
CA LEU A 53 -6.15 -14.50 10.34
C LEU A 53 -5.82 -16.01 10.38
N PRO A 54 -4.67 -16.38 10.97
CA PRO A 54 -4.39 -17.77 11.30
C PRO A 54 -5.26 -18.24 12.48
N ALA A 55 -5.23 -19.53 12.78
CA ALA A 55 -5.87 -20.08 13.97
C ALA A 55 -5.45 -19.30 15.24
N PRO A 56 -6.37 -18.98 16.17
CA PRO A 56 -7.72 -19.55 16.33
C PRO A 56 -8.83 -18.90 15.48
N ASN A 57 -8.56 -17.75 14.84
CA ASN A 57 -9.58 -16.99 14.08
C ASN A 57 -9.52 -17.32 12.59
N LEU A 58 -9.43 -18.61 12.26
CA LEU A 58 -9.21 -19.07 10.89
C LEU A 58 -10.32 -18.57 9.96
N GLY A 59 -9.95 -17.84 8.91
CA GLY A 59 -10.88 -17.33 7.89
C GLY A 59 -11.48 -15.94 8.19
N ALA A 60 -11.24 -15.36 9.36
CA ALA A 60 -11.56 -13.95 9.58
C ALA A 60 -10.60 -13.07 8.78
N ILE A 61 -11.12 -12.06 8.09
CA ILE A 61 -10.34 -11.10 7.31
C ILE A 61 -10.27 -9.80 8.10
N LEU A 62 -9.05 -9.30 8.29
CA LEU A 62 -8.82 -7.98 8.87
C LEU A 62 -8.25 -7.06 7.81
N ALA A 63 -8.73 -5.83 7.77
CA ALA A 63 -8.14 -4.74 7.01
C ALA A 63 -7.53 -3.70 7.95
N LYS A 64 -6.32 -3.23 7.61
CA LYS A 64 -5.63 -2.14 8.32
C LYS A 64 -4.94 -1.21 7.33
N ASP A 65 -4.64 0.00 7.78
CA ASP A 65 -3.79 0.92 7.02
C ASP A 65 -2.33 0.76 7.49
N LEU A 66 -1.49 0.17 6.63
CA LEU A 66 -0.08 -0.03 6.91
C LEU A 66 0.71 1.27 7.00
N SER A 67 0.23 2.36 6.41
CA SER A 67 0.95 3.64 6.47
C SER A 67 1.03 4.18 7.92
N MET A 68 0.03 3.86 8.74
CA MET A 68 -0.02 4.25 10.15
C MET A 68 1.00 3.49 10.99
N GLU A 69 1.20 2.20 10.72
CA GLU A 69 2.15 1.34 11.45
C GLU A 69 3.58 1.45 10.90
N TYR A 70 3.72 1.67 9.59
CA TYR A 70 5.00 1.65 8.88
C TYR A 70 5.17 2.93 8.06
N HIS A 71 5.90 3.88 8.62
CA HIS A 71 6.29 5.10 7.91
C HIS A 71 7.42 4.78 6.92
N TYR A 72 7.09 4.28 5.72
CA TYR A 72 8.08 3.82 4.74
C TYR A 72 8.94 4.96 4.15
N LEU A 73 8.44 6.19 4.18
CA LEU A 73 9.22 7.39 3.82
C LEU A 73 10.21 7.81 4.93
N GLY A 74 10.06 7.29 6.15
CA GLY A 74 10.94 7.58 7.27
C GLY A 74 12.21 6.72 7.25
N ASN A 75 13.36 7.30 7.60
CA ASN A 75 14.66 6.58 7.63
C ASN A 75 14.67 5.34 8.52
N THR A 76 13.72 5.22 9.45
CA THR A 76 13.58 4.16 10.45
C THR A 76 12.81 2.92 10.00
N SER A 77 12.19 2.92 8.81
CA SER A 77 11.47 1.73 8.32
C SER A 77 12.44 0.67 7.78
N GLU A 78 12.89 -0.22 8.65
CA GLU A 78 13.83 -1.31 8.31
C GLU A 78 13.23 -2.26 7.27
N TRP A 79 11.92 -2.51 7.36
CA TRP A 79 11.17 -3.36 6.42
C TRP A 79 11.27 -2.88 4.96
N PHE A 80 11.26 -1.57 4.73
CA PHE A 80 11.34 -0.99 3.38
C PHE A 80 12.72 -0.41 3.06
N PHE A 81 13.70 -0.55 3.95
CA PHE A 81 15.03 0.07 3.79
C PHE A 81 15.70 -0.34 2.47
N GLN A 82 15.72 -1.64 2.18
CA GLN A 82 16.38 -2.15 0.97
C GLN A 82 15.67 -1.69 -0.30
N ALA A 83 14.33 -1.72 -0.32
CA ALA A 83 13.53 -1.23 -1.44
C ALA A 83 13.79 0.26 -1.68
N ARG A 84 13.78 1.08 -0.61
CA ARG A 84 14.10 2.51 -0.69
C ARG A 84 15.51 2.76 -1.22
N LYS A 85 16.53 2.07 -0.69
CA LYS A 85 17.92 2.23 -1.18
C LYS A 85 18.08 1.82 -2.64
N ASN A 86 17.32 0.84 -3.09
CA ASN A 86 17.32 0.46 -4.50
C ASN A 86 16.62 1.51 -5.38
N ALA A 87 15.48 2.06 -4.93
CA ALA A 87 14.78 3.14 -5.62
C ALA A 87 15.64 4.41 -5.67
N GLU A 88 16.29 4.80 -4.57
CA GLU A 88 17.23 5.93 -4.51
C GLU A 88 18.35 5.78 -5.56
N LYS A 89 18.92 4.59 -5.74
CA LYS A 89 19.94 4.34 -6.77
C LYS A 89 19.40 4.53 -8.18
N VAL A 90 18.21 3.99 -8.48
CA VAL A 90 17.58 4.12 -9.80
C VAL A 90 17.25 5.59 -10.11
N ILE A 91 16.77 6.34 -9.11
CA ILE A 91 16.50 7.78 -9.22
C ILE A 91 17.81 8.56 -9.44
N LEU A 92 18.85 8.31 -8.64
CA LEU A 92 20.15 8.97 -8.76
C LEU A 92 20.81 8.77 -10.13
N HIS A 93 20.52 7.65 -10.80
CA HIS A 93 21.09 7.33 -12.10
C HIS A 93 20.12 7.57 -13.26
N ASN A 94 18.91 8.10 -13.00
CA ASN A 94 17.85 8.31 -13.99
C ASN A 94 17.53 7.07 -14.84
N GLU A 95 17.72 5.87 -14.28
CA GLU A 95 17.52 4.59 -14.99
C GLU A 95 16.05 4.14 -15.04
N GLN A 96 15.14 5.00 -14.58
CA GLN A 96 13.70 4.73 -14.48
C GLN A 96 13.11 4.30 -15.83
N TYR A 97 13.56 4.94 -16.91
CA TYR A 97 13.07 4.71 -18.28
C TYR A 97 13.63 3.45 -18.95
N LEU A 98 14.77 2.94 -18.46
CA LEU A 98 15.41 1.76 -19.05
C LEU A 98 14.68 0.47 -18.68
N LYS A 99 14.05 0.43 -17.50
CA LYS A 99 13.27 -0.72 -17.05
C LYS A 99 11.89 -0.83 -17.71
N SER A 100 11.26 0.31 -18.01
CA SER A 100 9.94 0.35 -18.69
C SER A 100 9.97 -0.06 -20.17
N LEU A 101 11.16 -0.17 -20.77
CA LEU A 101 11.34 -0.53 -22.18
C LEU A 101 11.85 -1.96 -22.38
N ALA A 102 12.06 -2.71 -21.29
CA ALA A 102 12.61 -4.06 -21.30
C ALA A 102 11.56 -5.15 -21.01
N GLU A 103 10.28 -4.79 -20.89
CA GLU A 103 9.12 -5.70 -20.86
C GLU A 103 8.44 -5.74 -22.24
#